data_AF-A0A7X4W3V8-F1
#
_entry.id   AF-A0A7X4W3V8-F1
#
_cell.length_a   1.000
_cell.length_b   1.000
_cell.length_c   1.000
_cell.angle_alpha   90.00
_cell.angle_beta   90.00
_cell.angle_gamma   90.00
#
_symmetry.space_group_name_H-M   'P 1'
#
loop_
_entity.id
_entity.type
_entity.pdbx_description
1 polymer ?
#
loop_
_entity_poly.entity_id
_entity_poly.type
_entity_poly.pdbx_seq_one_letter_code
_entity_poly.pdbx_strand_id
1 'polypeptide(L)'
;MPEVTTQFLIRRPNQRLAEAWTPCPMPGDAQEMVEVPLLGNVSAGMPIEACPSVSHIRVPRRMVRRNTYALRVRGDSMIDCNIFDGDVIIIEQCESAENGETAVVMINNREVTLKKLYIEKSGVRLQPANQQMAPIFLKNSDIQVLGMVMGVVRQGELAA
;
A
#
# COMPACT_ATOMS: atom_id res chain seq x y z
N MET A 1 27.18 -14.50 1.96
CA MET A 1 25.85 -14.34 1.34
C MET A 1 25.12 -13.32 2.18
N PRO A 2 24.67 -12.18 1.65
CA PRO A 2 23.89 -11.24 2.44
C PRO A 2 22.59 -11.93 2.88
N GLU A 3 22.29 -11.90 4.17
CA GLU A 3 21.05 -12.43 4.71
C GLU A 3 19.93 -11.44 4.37
N VAL A 4 19.08 -11.79 3.40
CA VAL A 4 17.90 -10.99 3.04
C VAL A 4 16.89 -11.10 4.19
N THR A 5 16.86 -10.08 5.05
CA THR A 5 15.88 -10.03 6.13
C THR A 5 14.57 -9.49 5.58
N THR A 6 13.56 -10.34 5.48
CA THR A 6 12.20 -9.92 5.15
C THR A 6 11.52 -9.43 6.42
N GLN A 7 11.09 -8.16 6.43
CA GLN A 7 10.33 -7.56 7.52
C GLN A 7 8.85 -7.48 7.14
N PHE A 8 7.99 -7.92 8.06
CA PHE A 8 6.54 -7.80 7.93
C PHE A 8 6.04 -6.73 8.90
N LEU A 9 5.37 -5.70 8.39
CA LEU A 9 4.84 -4.58 9.16
C LEU A 9 3.32 -4.60 9.07
N ILE A 10 2.63 -4.61 10.22
CA ILE A 10 1.17 -4.54 10.30
C ILE A 10 0.74 -3.13 10.68
N ARG A 11 -0.31 -2.62 10.02
CA ARG A 11 -0.96 -1.36 10.36
C ARG A 11 -1.72 -1.49 11.68
N ARG A 12 -1.42 -0.63 12.64
CA ARG A 12 -2.24 -0.42 13.84
C ARG A 12 -3.53 0.32 13.48
N PRO A 13 -4.70 -0.15 13.94
CA PRO A 13 -5.94 0.57 13.76
C PRO A 13 -5.90 1.92 14.49
N ASN A 14 -6.63 2.91 13.99
CA ASN A 14 -6.80 4.25 14.59
C ASN A 14 -5.49 5.05 14.79
N GLN A 15 -4.41 4.70 14.10
CA GLN A 15 -3.17 5.48 14.08
C GLN A 15 -2.89 6.05 12.69
N ARG A 16 -2.21 7.19 12.65
CA ARG A 16 -1.70 7.77 11.39
C ARG A 16 -0.76 6.78 10.74
N LEU A 17 -0.87 6.57 9.44
CA LEU A 17 -0.11 5.54 8.73
C LEU A 17 1.40 5.63 8.96
N ALA A 18 1.94 6.85 9.09
CA ALA A 18 3.35 7.09 9.40
C ALA A 18 3.85 6.43 10.69
N GLU A 19 2.98 6.33 11.70
CA GLU A 19 3.27 5.78 13.03
C GLU A 19 2.61 4.41 13.24
N ALA A 20 1.83 3.94 12.27
CA ALA A 20 0.97 2.77 12.44
C ALA A 20 1.72 1.45 12.24
N TRP A 21 2.99 1.44 11.86
CA TRP A 21 3.71 0.21 11.54
C TRP A 21 4.25 -0.46 12.79
N THR A 22 3.83 -1.71 13.02
CA THR A 22 4.42 -2.58 14.04
C THR A 22 5.03 -3.80 13.37
N PRO A 23 6.24 -4.23 13.78
CA PRO A 23 6.76 -5.52 13.36
C PRO A 23 5.77 -6.63 13.70
N CYS A 24 5.36 -7.38 12.68
CA CYS A 24 4.69 -8.65 12.91
C CYS A 24 5.75 -9.63 13.42
N PRO A 25 5.59 -10.21 14.62
CA PRO A 25 6.51 -11.26 15.05
C PRO A 25 6.51 -12.36 13.98
N MET A 26 7.71 -12.79 13.57
CA MET A 26 7.85 -13.89 12.63
C MET A 26 7.12 -15.10 13.23
N PRO A 27 6.20 -15.74 12.50
CA PRO A 27 5.59 -16.95 13.00
C PRO A 27 6.68 -18.01 13.18
N GLY A 28 6.73 -18.64 14.36
CA GLY A 28 7.67 -19.74 14.64
C GLY A 28 7.47 -20.94 13.71
N ASP A 29 6.28 -21.05 13.09
CA ASP A 29 5.90 -22.10 12.16
C ASP A 29 5.52 -21.53 10.79
N ALA A 30 6.02 -22.17 9.73
CA ALA A 30 5.66 -21.87 8.34
C ALA A 30 4.16 -22.06 8.02
N GLN A 31 3.40 -22.70 8.91
CA GLN A 31 1.95 -22.94 8.76
C GLN A 31 1.08 -21.69 8.96
N GLU A 32 1.62 -20.60 9.50
CA GLU A 32 0.89 -19.33 9.58
C GLU A 32 1.10 -18.43 8.34
N MET A 33 1.86 -18.86 7.33
CA MET A 33 2.07 -18.10 6.10
C MET A 33 0.99 -18.43 5.07
N VAL A 34 0.40 -17.41 4.46
CA VAL A 34 -0.61 -17.52 3.41
C VAL A 34 -0.12 -16.84 2.12
N GLU A 35 -0.54 -17.36 0.98
CA GLU A 35 -0.22 -16.78 -0.32
C GLU A 35 -1.25 -15.71 -0.69
N VAL A 36 -0.74 -14.53 -1.05
CA VAL A 36 -1.52 -13.39 -1.49
C VAL A 36 -1.14 -13.07 -2.93
N PRO A 37 -2.12 -12.88 -3.83
CA PRO A 37 -1.83 -12.53 -5.21
C PRO A 37 -1.21 -11.13 -5.29
N LEU A 38 -0.05 -11.03 -5.93
CA LEU A 38 0.62 -9.80 -6.29
C LEU A 38 0.13 -9.38 -7.68
N LEU A 39 -0.78 -8.40 -7.71
CA LEU A 39 -1.50 -7.99 -8.92
C LEU A 39 -0.72 -7.01 -9.81
N GLY A 40 0.46 -6.58 -9.37
CA GLY A 40 1.33 -5.69 -10.14
C GLY A 40 1.89 -4.57 -9.26
N ASN A 41 1.96 -3.38 -9.85
CA ASN A 41 2.70 -2.25 -9.32
C ASN A 41 1.73 -1.11 -9.02
N VAL A 42 1.90 -0.44 -7.87
CA VAL A 42 1.25 0.84 -7.60
C VAL A 42 2.28 1.93 -7.73
N SER A 43 1.99 2.90 -8.60
CA SER A 43 2.89 4.00 -8.85
C SER A 43 2.60 5.16 -7.91
N ALA A 44 3.68 5.77 -7.43
CA ALA A 44 3.69 6.98 -6.62
C ALA A 44 3.40 8.29 -7.41
N GLY A 45 2.96 8.23 -8.67
CA GLY A 45 2.73 9.42 -9.49
C GLY A 45 2.98 9.28 -11.00
N MET A 46 2.87 8.07 -11.54
CA MET A 46 2.91 7.79 -12.98
C MET A 46 1.89 6.68 -13.29
N PRO A 47 1.35 6.57 -14.53
CA PRO A 47 0.41 5.51 -14.89
C PRO A 47 0.94 4.11 -14.57
N ILE A 48 0.05 3.18 -14.21
CA ILE A 48 0.43 1.78 -13.99
C ILE A 48 0.73 1.10 -15.31
N GLU A 49 1.90 0.48 -15.39
CA GLU A 49 2.20 -0.51 -16.41
C GLU A 49 1.54 -1.84 -16.00
N ALA A 50 0.64 -2.35 -16.84
CA ALA A 50 -0.01 -3.63 -16.61
C ALA A 50 1.04 -4.75 -16.63
N CYS A 51 1.27 -5.40 -15.49
CA CYS A 51 2.20 -6.52 -15.40
C CYS A 51 1.48 -7.82 -15.83
N PRO A 52 1.93 -8.53 -16.88
CA PRO A 52 1.21 -9.68 -17.44
C PRO A 52 1.29 -10.98 -16.63
N SER A 53 2.08 -11.02 -15.55
CA SER A 53 2.29 -12.22 -14.72
C SER A 53 1.73 -12.04 -13.31
N VAL A 54 0.68 -12.80 -12.95
CA VAL A 54 0.19 -12.88 -11.57
C VAL A 54 1.23 -13.61 -10.73
N SER A 55 1.98 -12.84 -9.93
CA SER A 55 2.93 -13.38 -8.97
C SER A 55 2.23 -13.58 -7.62
N HIS A 56 2.82 -14.35 -6.70
CA HIS A 56 2.28 -14.52 -5.35
C HIS A 56 3.35 -14.20 -4.32
N ILE A 57 2.95 -13.65 -3.17
CA ILE A 57 3.83 -13.41 -2.03
C ILE A 57 3.29 -14.15 -0.80
N ARG A 58 4.19 -14.75 -0.02
CA ARG A 58 3.86 -15.39 1.25
C ARG A 58 3.97 -14.38 2.38
N VAL A 59 2.88 -14.21 3.12
CA VAL A 59 2.80 -13.28 4.25
C VAL A 59 2.16 -13.96 5.46
N PRO A 60 2.45 -13.52 6.70
CA PRO A 60 1.76 -14.01 7.87
C PRO A 60 0.23 -13.84 7.74
N ARG A 61 -0.54 -14.86 8.13
CA ARG A 61 -2.00 -14.89 8.09
C ARG A 61 -2.63 -13.73 8.85
N ARG A 62 -1.95 -13.21 9.87
CA ARG A 62 -2.35 -12.02 10.64
C ARG A 62 -2.45 -10.75 9.80
N MET A 63 -1.75 -10.69 8.66
CA MET A 63 -1.80 -9.56 7.72
C MET A 63 -2.97 -9.66 6.74
N VAL A 64 -3.58 -10.84 6.62
CA VAL A 64 -4.55 -11.14 5.56
C VAL A 64 -5.96 -11.16 6.12
N ARG A 65 -6.85 -10.48 5.42
CA ARG A 65 -8.30 -10.48 5.67
C ARG A 65 -9.03 -11.09 4.48
N ARG A 66 -10.36 -11.02 4.46
CA ARG A 66 -11.14 -11.40 3.27
C ARG A 66 -10.82 -10.42 2.14
N ASN A 67 -10.71 -10.91 0.90
CA ASN A 67 -10.45 -10.10 -0.31
C ASN A 67 -9.18 -9.23 -0.20
N THR A 68 -8.06 -9.83 0.20
CA THR A 68 -6.77 -9.17 0.26
C THR A 68 -5.93 -9.44 -0.99
N TYR A 69 -5.24 -8.43 -1.48
CA TYR A 69 -4.27 -8.55 -2.57
C TYR A 69 -3.02 -7.73 -2.26
N ALA A 70 -1.95 -7.97 -3.00
CA ALA A 70 -0.68 -7.25 -2.84
C ALA A 70 -0.38 -6.41 -4.09
N LEU A 71 0.28 -5.26 -3.87
CA LEU A 71 0.88 -4.45 -4.93
C LEU A 71 2.30 -4.07 -4.53
N ARG A 72 3.21 -4.01 -5.50
CA ARG A 72 4.56 -3.49 -5.29
C ARG A 72 4.57 -1.98 -5.49
N VAL A 73 5.08 -1.25 -4.51
CA VAL A 73 5.24 0.20 -4.57
C VAL A 73 6.36 0.54 -5.54
N ARG A 74 6.10 1.50 -6.41
CA ARG A 74 7.10 2.16 -7.24
C ARG A 74 7.13 3.66 -6.96
N GLY A 75 8.28 4.16 -6.51
CA GLY A 75 8.57 5.56 -6.20
C GLY A 75 8.29 5.99 -4.76
N ASP A 76 8.46 7.29 -4.50
CA ASP A 76 8.68 7.83 -3.16
C ASP A 76 7.53 8.74 -2.64
N SER A 77 6.31 8.62 -3.17
CA SER A 77 5.22 9.54 -2.77
C SER A 77 4.68 9.31 -1.36
N MET A 78 5.09 8.21 -0.73
CA MET A 78 4.60 7.79 0.58
C MET A 78 5.74 7.60 1.61
N ILE A 79 6.91 8.22 1.35
CA ILE A 79 8.08 8.15 2.24
C ILE A 79 7.79 8.66 3.65
N ASP A 80 6.98 9.72 3.79
CA ASP A 80 6.59 10.26 5.11
C ASP A 80 5.68 9.29 5.87
N CYS A 81 5.16 8.26 5.19
CA CYS A 81 4.42 7.16 5.77
C CYS A 81 5.27 5.90 5.99
N ASN A 82 6.60 5.98 5.90
CA ASN A 82 7.51 4.83 5.99
C ASN A 82 7.21 3.74 4.94
N ILE A 83 6.70 4.12 3.78
CA ILE A 83 6.54 3.25 2.60
C ILE A 83 7.53 3.74 1.55
N PHE A 84 8.44 2.86 1.14
CA PHE A 84 9.52 3.18 0.20
C PHE A 84 9.32 2.43 -1.13
N ASP A 85 10.07 2.88 -2.14
CA ASP A 85 10.17 2.15 -3.40
C ASP A 85 10.58 0.68 -3.17
N GLY A 86 9.94 -0.23 -3.90
CA GLY A 86 10.19 -1.67 -3.79
C GLY A 86 9.42 -2.40 -2.68
N ASP A 87 8.84 -1.68 -1.71
CA ASP A 87 7.98 -2.28 -0.69
C ASP A 87 6.77 -2.98 -1.33
N VAL A 88 6.32 -4.08 -0.73
CA VAL A 88 5.07 -4.75 -1.13
C VAL A 88 3.99 -4.43 -0.11
N ILE A 89 2.96 -3.70 -0.54
CA ILE A 89 1.82 -3.37 0.31
C ILE A 89 0.76 -4.45 0.23
N ILE A 90 0.17 -4.78 1.38
CA ILE A 90 -0.96 -5.69 1.53
C ILE A 90 -2.21 -4.84 1.67
N ILE A 91 -3.17 -5.05 0.77
CA ILE A 91 -4.35 -4.20 0.60
C ILE A 91 -5.59 -5.02 0.88
N GLU A 92 -6.42 -4.54 1.79
CA GLU A 92 -7.78 -5.04 1.96
C GLU A 92 -8.70 -4.29 1.00
N GLN A 93 -9.43 -5.05 0.17
CA GLN A 93 -10.40 -4.46 -0.75
C GLN A 93 -11.55 -3.81 0.03
N CYS A 94 -11.75 -2.52 -0.19
CA CYS A 94 -12.86 -1.75 0.35
C CYS A 94 -13.31 -0.69 -0.65
N GLU A 95 -14.59 -0.32 -0.60
CA GLU A 95 -15.19 0.66 -1.51
C GLU A 95 -15.23 2.07 -0.91
N SER A 96 -14.90 2.20 0.38
CA SER A 96 -14.86 3.46 1.10
C SER A 96 -13.60 3.57 1.94
N ALA A 97 -13.13 4.80 2.11
CA ALA A 97 -12.05 5.16 3.02
C ALA A 97 -12.46 6.44 3.76
N GLU A 98 -12.04 6.57 5.02
CA GLU A 98 -12.35 7.76 5.80
C GLU A 98 -11.46 8.94 5.40
N ASN A 99 -11.92 10.15 5.73
CA ASN A 99 -11.18 11.37 5.44
C ASN A 99 -9.82 11.39 6.16
N GLY A 100 -8.75 11.60 5.42
CA GLY A 100 -7.37 11.58 5.90
C GLY A 100 -6.72 10.20 5.93
N GLU A 101 -7.44 9.14 5.55
CA GLU A 101 -6.86 7.81 5.43
C GLU A 101 -6.03 7.66 4.16
N THR A 102 -5.06 6.74 4.22
CA THR A 102 -4.29 6.36 3.04
C THR A 102 -5.01 5.22 2.34
N ALA A 103 -5.40 5.47 1.09
CA ALA A 103 -6.15 4.52 0.29
C ALA A 103 -5.47 4.31 -1.06
N VAL A 104 -5.65 3.11 -1.58
CA VAL A 104 -5.36 2.78 -2.97
C VAL A 104 -6.56 3.23 -3.79
N VAL A 105 -6.34 4.15 -4.71
CA VAL A 105 -7.41 4.78 -5.48
C VAL A 105 -7.11 4.69 -6.97
N MET A 106 -8.16 4.45 -7.76
CA MET A 106 -8.12 4.52 -9.20
C MET A 106 -8.63 5.88 -9.68
N ILE A 107 -7.87 6.55 -10.52
CA ILE A 107 -8.17 7.84 -11.12
C ILE A 107 -8.57 7.61 -12.59
N ASN A 108 -9.68 8.22 -13.02
CA ASN A 108 -10.19 8.18 -14.39
C ASN A 108 -10.27 6.76 -15.01
N ASN A 109 -10.53 5.74 -14.19
CA ASN A 109 -10.55 4.32 -14.58
C ASN A 109 -9.28 3.83 -15.31
N ARG A 110 -8.13 4.48 -15.07
CA ARG A 110 -6.88 4.22 -15.82
C ARG A 110 -5.65 4.10 -14.94
N GLU A 111 -5.55 4.89 -13.87
CA GLU A 111 -4.34 4.98 -13.06
C GLU A 111 -4.64 4.59 -11.62
N VAL A 112 -3.90 3.65 -11.02
CA VAL A 112 -4.00 3.38 -9.58
C VAL A 112 -2.82 4.00 -8.85
N THR A 113 -3.11 4.75 -7.80
CA THR A 113 -2.12 5.43 -6.97
C THR A 113 -2.40 5.17 -5.50
N LEU A 114 -1.35 5.28 -4.67
CA LEU A 114 -1.45 5.29 -3.22
C LEU A 114 -1.26 6.72 -2.72
N LYS A 115 -2.30 7.33 -2.12
CA LYS A 115 -2.26 8.68 -1.56
C LYS A 115 -3.17 8.79 -0.33
N LYS A 116 -3.03 9.86 0.45
CA LYS A 116 -4.01 10.21 1.49
C LYS A 116 -5.23 10.82 0.83
N LEU A 117 -6.39 10.21 1.06
CA LEU A 117 -7.69 10.65 0.56
C LEU A 117 -8.26 11.71 1.49
N TYR A 118 -8.59 12.88 0.96
CA TYR A 118 -9.36 13.88 1.68
C TYR A 118 -10.68 14.17 0.97
N ILE A 119 -11.79 13.97 1.66
CA ILE A 119 -13.14 14.20 1.14
C ILE A 119 -13.55 15.64 1.48
N GLU A 120 -13.73 16.46 0.46
CA GLU A 120 -14.03 17.89 0.58
C GLU A 120 -15.37 18.21 -0.11
N LYS A 121 -15.98 19.37 0.19
CA LYS A 121 -17.30 19.73 -0.37
C LYS A 121 -17.30 19.83 -1.91
N SER A 122 -16.17 20.21 -2.49
CA SER A 122 -15.99 20.40 -3.94
C SER A 122 -15.47 19.17 -4.66
N GLY A 123 -15.18 18.08 -3.96
CA GLY A 123 -14.62 16.85 -4.55
C GLY A 123 -13.65 16.15 -3.61
N VAL A 124 -12.61 15.57 -4.18
CA VAL A 124 -11.59 14.79 -3.46
C VAL A 124 -10.23 15.42 -3.67
N ARG A 125 -9.48 15.57 -2.58
CA ARG A 125 -8.07 15.92 -2.60
C ARG A 125 -7.23 14.70 -2.26
N LEU A 126 -6.37 14.30 -3.19
CA LEU A 126 -5.36 13.28 -2.97
C LEU A 126 -4.05 13.95 -2.58
N GLN A 127 -3.64 13.72 -1.34
CA GLN A 127 -2.43 14.29 -0.77
C GLN A 127 -1.32 13.22 -0.74
N PRO A 128 -0.21 13.42 -1.46
CA PRO A 128 1.01 12.62 -1.27
C PRO A 128 1.50 12.75 0.18
N ALA A 129 2.06 11.68 0.72
CA ALA A 129 2.85 11.71 1.96
C ALA A 129 4.34 11.89 1.60
N ASN A 130 4.60 12.94 0.84
CA ASN A 130 5.92 13.44 0.47
C ASN A 130 5.80 14.96 0.30
N GLN A 131 6.53 15.72 1.12
CA GLN A 131 6.49 17.18 1.13
C GLN A 131 6.89 17.84 -0.21
N GLN A 132 7.63 17.13 -1.05
CA GLN A 132 8.09 17.64 -2.35
C GLN A 132 7.03 17.50 -3.45
N MET A 133 5.88 16.86 -3.17
CA MET A 133 4.84 16.59 -4.17
C MET A 133 3.57 17.38 -3.91
N ALA A 134 2.99 17.93 -4.98
CA ALA A 134 1.74 18.69 -4.91
C ALA A 134 0.51 17.77 -4.74
N PRO A 135 -0.54 18.25 -4.03
CA PRO A 135 -1.83 17.55 -3.98
C PRO A 135 -2.52 17.54 -5.34
N ILE A 136 -3.31 16.48 -5.59
CA ILE A 136 -4.15 16.32 -6.78
C ILE A 136 -5.60 16.53 -6.37
N PHE A 137 -6.34 17.34 -7.11
CA PHE A 137 -7.76 17.61 -6.87
C PHE A 137 -8.59 16.97 -7.97
N LEU A 138 -9.58 16.17 -7.58
CA LEU A 138 -10.43 15.39 -8.48
C LEU A 138 -11.90 15.58 -8.10
N LYS A 139 -12.80 15.37 -9.07
CA LYS A 139 -14.22 15.25 -8.76
C LYS A 139 -14.51 13.85 -8.22
N ASN A 140 -15.62 13.72 -7.48
CA ASN A 140 -16.06 12.41 -6.99
C ASN A 140 -16.29 11.39 -8.12
N SER A 141 -16.61 11.84 -9.34
CA SER A 141 -16.80 10.98 -10.52
C SER A 141 -15.50 10.41 -11.08
N ASP A 142 -14.36 11.03 -10.76
CA ASP A 142 -13.08 10.78 -11.42
C ASP A 142 -12.19 9.87 -10.57
N ILE A 143 -12.71 9.39 -9.43
CA ILE A 143 -11.98 8.60 -8.45
C ILE A 143 -12.81 7.42 -7.93
N GLN A 144 -12.15 6.27 -7.79
CA GLN A 144 -12.69 5.08 -7.17
C GLN A 144 -11.73 4.57 -6.10
N VAL A 145 -12.23 4.28 -4.89
CA VAL A 145 -11.43 3.60 -3.86
C VAL A 145 -11.38 2.10 -4.20
N LEU A 146 -10.17 1.54 -4.20
CA LEU A 146 -9.94 0.11 -4.44
C LEU A 146 -9.64 -0.66 -3.16
N GLY A 147 -9.13 0.02 -2.14
CA GLY A 147 -8.74 -0.63 -0.89
C GLY A 147 -7.89 0.22 0.04
N MET A 148 -7.62 -0.35 1.20
CA MET A 148 -6.80 0.25 2.26
C MET A 148 -5.57 -0.60 2.55
N VAL A 149 -4.46 0.06 2.86
CA VAL A 149 -3.22 -0.64 3.21
C VAL A 149 -3.30 -1.18 4.63
N MET A 150 -3.17 -2.49 4.76
CA MET A 150 -3.20 -3.22 6.03
C MET A 150 -1.81 -3.65 6.50
N GLY A 151 -0.86 -3.77 5.57
CA GLY A 151 0.49 -4.20 5.89
C GLY A 151 1.51 -3.80 4.83
N VAL A 152 2.77 -3.83 5.22
CA VAL A 152 3.93 -3.63 4.34
C VAL A 152 4.88 -4.80 4.53
N VAL A 153 5.34 -5.36 3.42
CA VAL A 153 6.41 -6.36 3.38
C VAL A 153 7.62 -5.68 2.77
N ARG A 154 8.70 -5.61 3.54
CA ARG A 154 9.96 -5.01 3.12
C ARG A 154 11.02 -6.08 3.00
N GLN A 155 11.68 -6.12 1.84
CA GLN A 155 12.87 -6.93 1.64
C GLN A 155 14.08 -6.01 1.80
N GLY A 156 14.83 -6.16 2.89
CA GLY A 156 16.08 -5.44 3.08
C GLY A 156 17.28 -6.31 2.64
N GLU A 157 18.19 -5.73 1.87
CA GLU A 157 19.60 -6.14 1.90
C GLU A 157 20.27 -5.44 3.09
N LEU A 158 20.99 -6.17 3.94
CA LEU A 158 21.99 -5.51 4.78
C LEU A 158 23.06 -4.95 3.85
N ALA A 159 23.19 -3.62 3.81
CA ALA A 159 24.47 -3.03 3.46
C ALA A 159 25.47 -3.50 4.53
N ALA A 160 26.42 -4.34 4.10
CA ALA A 160 27.52 -4.84 4.91
C ALA A 160 28.46 -3.70 5.34
#